data_AF-A0A6P2E5M6-F1
#
_entry.id   AF-A0A6P2E5M6-F1
#
_cell.length_a   1.000
_cell.length_b   1.000
_cell.length_c   1.000
_cell.angle_alpha   90.00
_cell.angle_beta   90.00
_cell.angle_gamma   90.00
#
_symmetry.space_group_name_H-M   'P 1'
#
loop_
_entity.id
_entity.type
_entity.pdbx_description
1 polymer ?
#
loop_
_entity_poly.entity_id
_entity_poly.type
_entity_poly.pdbx_seq_one_letter_code
_entity_poly.pdbx_strand_id
1 'polypeptide(L)'
;MNMPDLILGCLAAALGLWYAALGISAIKHLRDADEMDKVVGWSLWWCLDLKRYDEEGQRICKHGLAIAVASILLWILVYAA
;
A
#
# COMPACT_ATOMS: atom_id res chain seq x y z
N MET A 1 6.77 -13.76 22.25
CA MET A 1 5.64 -13.18 21.48
C MET A 1 4.38 -13.72 22.10
N ASN A 2 3.59 -12.85 22.71
CA ASN A 2 2.34 -13.25 23.35
C ASN A 2 1.25 -13.46 22.29
N MET A 3 0.18 -14.17 22.64
CA MET A 3 -0.97 -14.41 21.75
C MET A 3 -1.52 -13.13 21.08
N PRO A 4 -1.67 -11.97 21.76
CA PRO A 4 -2.08 -10.72 21.09
C PRO A 4 -1.06 -10.21 20.06
N ASP A 5 0.24 -10.29 20.34
CA ASP A 5 1.29 -9.83 19.43
C ASP A 5 1.31 -10.64 18.13
N LEU A 6 1.05 -11.95 18.23
CA LEU A 6 0.94 -12.84 17.08
C LEU A 6 -0.26 -12.44 16.20
N ILE A 7 -1.42 -12.16 16.80
CA ILE A 7 -2.63 -11.74 16.08
C ILE A 7 -2.39 -10.39 15.38
N LEU A 8 -1.80 -9.42 16.09
CA LEU A 8 -1.48 -8.11 15.53
C LEU A 8 -0.44 -8.21 14.40
N GLY A 9 0.58 -9.06 14.55
CA GLY A 9 1.57 -9.32 13.50
C GLY A 9 0.95 -9.96 12.25
N CYS A 10 0.06 -10.95 12.42
CA CYS A 10 -0.69 -11.54 11.30
C CYS A 10 -1.57 -10.51 10.60
N LEU A 11 -2.26 -9.65 11.36
CA LEU A 11 -3.10 -8.59 10.80
C LEU A 11 -2.26 -7.55 10.04
N ALA A 12 -1.11 -7.15 10.59
CA ALA A 12 -0.19 -6.22 9.95
C ALA A 12 0.35 -6.80 8.62
N ALA A 13 0.69 -8.09 8.60
CA ALA A 13 1.11 -8.80 7.39
C ALA A 13 -0.01 -8.88 6.34
N ALA A 14 -1.24 -9.17 6.75
CA ALA A 14 -2.39 -9.22 5.85
C ALA A 14 -2.67 -7.85 5.21
N LEU A 15 -2.57 -6.77 5.98
CA LEU A 15 -2.68 -5.40 5.45
C LEU A 15 -1.53 -5.05 4.50
N GLY A 16 -0.31 -5.53 4.76
CA GLY A 16 0.82 -5.38 3.84
C GLY A 16 0.59 -6.06 2.48
N LEU A 17 0.00 -7.26 2.49
CA LEU A 17 -0.39 -7.96 1.26
C LEU A 17 -1.52 -7.23 0.52
N TRP A 18 -2.51 -6.72 1.25
CA TRP A 18 -3.60 -5.92 0.67
C TRP A 18 -3.05 -4.66 0.01
N TYR A 19 -2.16 -3.95 0.70
CA TYR A 19 -1.44 -2.81 0.16
C TYR A 19 -0.74 -3.16 -1.16
N ALA A 20 0.05 -4.23 -1.21
CA ALA A 20 0.71 -4.66 -2.45
C ALA A 20 -0.28 -4.93 -3.60
N ALA A 21 -1.43 -5.56 -3.31
CA ALA A 21 -2.47 -5.83 -4.29
C ALA A 21 -3.10 -4.54 -4.85
N LEU A 22 -3.35 -3.53 -3.99
CA LEU A 22 -3.83 -2.22 -4.43
C LEU A 22 -2.80 -1.49 -5.28
N GLY A 23 -1.52 -1.59 -4.94
CA GLY A 23 -0.43 -1.03 -5.75
C GLY A 23 -0.43 -1.62 -7.17
N ILE A 24 -0.60 -2.93 -7.30
CA ILE A 24 -0.71 -3.60 -8.61
C ILE A 24 -1.96 -3.14 -9.36
N SER A 25 -3.09 -2.99 -8.65
CA SER A 25 -4.33 -2.49 -9.24
C SER A 25 -4.21 -1.05 -9.74
N ALA A 26 -3.49 -0.19 -9.00
CA ALA A 26 -3.29 1.21 -9.34
C ALA A 26 -2.53 1.40 -10.66
N ILE A 27 -1.63 0.48 -11.03
CA ILE A 27 -0.88 0.52 -12.29
C ILE A 27 -1.83 0.61 -13.51
N LYS A 28 -3.00 -0.04 -13.44
CA LYS A 28 -3.99 -0.03 -14.53
C LYS A 28 -4.59 1.36 -14.78
N HIS A 29 -4.50 2.24 -13.79
CA HIS A 29 -5.03 3.59 -13.81
C HIS A 29 -3.95 4.65 -14.03
N LEU A 30 -2.71 4.24 -14.31
CA LEU A 30 -1.62 5.14 -14.65
C LEU A 30 -1.83 5.64 -16.09
N ARG A 31 -1.93 6.96 -16.25
CA ARG A 31 -2.15 7.58 -17.58
C ARG A 31 -0.86 7.52 -18.40
N ASP A 32 -0.99 7.17 -19.68
CA ASP A 32 0.09 7.21 -20.67
C ASP A 32 1.37 6.48 -20.22
N ALA A 33 1.21 5.28 -19.65
CA ALA A 33 2.28 4.55 -18.97
C ALA A 33 3.04 3.58 -19.89
N ASP A 34 4.35 3.82 -20.07
CA ASP A 34 5.28 2.85 -20.64
C ASP A 34 5.61 1.71 -19.66
N GLU A 35 6.28 0.64 -20.12
CA GLU A 35 6.64 -0.49 -19.21
C GLU A 35 7.48 -0.05 -18.01
N MET A 36 8.42 0.87 -18.23
CA MET A 36 9.22 1.51 -17.18
C MET A 36 8.33 2.25 -16.17
N ASP A 37 7.34 2.98 -16.66
CA ASP A 37 6.40 3.76 -15.84
C ASP A 37 5.54 2.86 -14.95
N LYS A 38 5.22 1.64 -15.40
CA LYS A 38 4.49 0.66 -14.58
C LYS A 38 5.32 0.14 -13.42
N VAL A 39 6.61 -0.10 -13.63
CA VAL A 39 7.55 -0.55 -12.58
C VAL A 39 7.79 0.57 -11.55
N VAL A 40 8.03 1.80 -12.02
CA VAL A 40 8.20 2.96 -11.13
C VAL A 40 6.88 3.34 -10.47
N GLY A 41 5.77 3.20 -11.18
CA GLY A 41 4.41 3.42 -10.68
C GLY A 41 4.08 2.54 -9.48
N TRP A 42 4.38 1.23 -9.59
CA TRP A 42 4.17 0.27 -8.51
C TRP A 42 5.09 0.50 -7.31
N SER A 43 6.35 0.83 -7.55
CA SER A 43 7.34 0.95 -6.48
C SER A 43 7.33 2.31 -5.77
N LEU A 44 6.94 3.39 -6.46
CA LEU A 44 7.21 4.75 -5.99
C LEU A 44 6.03 5.72 -6.19
N TRP A 45 5.45 5.80 -7.39
CA TRP A 45 4.51 6.91 -7.67
C TRP A 45 3.16 6.78 -7.00
N TRP A 46 2.66 5.56 -6.79
CA TRP A 46 1.34 5.40 -6.17
C TRP A 46 1.27 5.90 -4.72
N CYS A 47 2.42 6.16 -4.09
CA CYS A 47 2.52 6.79 -2.76
C CYS A 47 3.01 8.26 -2.79
N LEU A 48 3.60 8.72 -3.88
CA LEU A 48 4.28 10.03 -3.94
C LEU A 48 3.69 11.01 -4.96
N ASP A 49 3.15 10.51 -6.08
CA ASP A 49 2.65 11.34 -7.18
C ASP A 49 1.30 10.81 -7.70
N LEU A 50 0.27 11.05 -6.89
CA LEU A 50 -1.13 10.70 -7.18
C LEU A 50 -1.64 11.32 -8.49
N LYS A 51 -1.08 12.44 -8.96
CA LYS A 51 -1.59 13.19 -10.12
C LYS A 51 -1.39 12.45 -11.45
N ARG A 52 -0.48 11.47 -11.48
CA ARG A 52 -0.24 10.59 -12.64
C ARG A 52 -1.35 9.56 -12.87
N TYR A 53 -2.18 9.34 -11.86
CA TYR A 53 -3.30 8.41 -11.92
C TYR A 53 -4.59 9.14 -12.29
N ASP A 54 -5.49 8.44 -12.97
CA ASP A 54 -6.87 8.88 -13.12
C ASP A 54 -7.59 9.01 -11.75
N GLU A 55 -8.81 9.53 -11.73
CA GLU A 55 -9.54 9.74 -10.48
C GLU A 55 -9.78 8.45 -9.68
N GLU A 56 -9.93 7.31 -10.36
CA GLU A 56 -10.17 6.02 -9.71
C GLU A 56 -8.87 5.46 -9.12
N GLY A 57 -7.78 5.51 -9.88
CA GLY A 57 -6.43 5.20 -9.43
C GLY A 57 -6.01 6.07 -8.24
N GLN A 58 -6.35 7.35 -8.24
CA GLN A 58 -6.13 8.23 -7.09
C GLN A 58 -6.87 7.76 -5.84
N ARG A 59 -8.10 7.26 -5.96
CA ARG A 59 -8.84 6.66 -4.83
C ARG A 59 -8.16 5.39 -4.34
N ILE A 60 -7.73 4.52 -5.26
CA ILE A 60 -7.01 3.28 -4.93
C ILE A 60 -5.71 3.61 -4.17
N CYS A 61 -4.94 4.58 -4.66
CA CYS A 61 -3.69 5.02 -4.03
C CYS A 61 -3.93 5.59 -2.63
N LYS A 62 -4.97 6.42 -2.44
CA LYS A 62 -5.32 6.95 -1.10
C LYS A 62 -5.72 5.84 -0.12
N HIS A 63 -6.50 4.86 -0.56
CA HIS A 63 -6.83 3.70 0.27
C HIS A 63 -5.58 2.85 0.59
N GLY A 64 -4.71 2.65 -0.38
CA GLY A 64 -3.41 2.00 -0.18
C GLY A 64 -2.60 2.70 0.89
N LEU A 65 -2.44 4.02 0.78
CA LEU A 65 -1.70 4.82 1.76
C LEU A 65 -2.28 4.66 3.18
N ALA A 66 -3.61 4.70 3.31
CA ALA A 66 -4.27 4.48 4.60
C ALA A 66 -3.99 3.08 5.18
N ILE A 67 -4.01 2.05 4.35
CA ILE A 67 -3.70 0.66 4.74
C ILE A 67 -2.22 0.52 5.13
N ALA A 68 -1.30 1.16 4.41
CA ALA A 68 0.13 1.16 4.75
C ALA A 68 0.36 1.80 6.12
N VAL A 69 -0.24 2.98 6.36
CA VAL A 69 -0.14 3.65 7.67
C VAL A 69 -0.70 2.76 8.78
N ALA A 70 -1.85 2.13 8.57
CA ALA A 70 -2.44 1.20 9.54
C ALA A 70 -1.53 -0.01 9.81
N SER A 71 -0.94 -0.62 8.77
CA SER A 71 0.01 -1.73 8.90
C SER A 71 1.26 -1.32 9.68
N ILE A 72 1.82 -0.14 9.40
CA ILE A 72 2.99 0.39 10.12
C ILE A 72 2.66 0.62 11.60
N LEU A 73 1.50 1.22 11.91
CA LEU A 73 1.07 1.44 13.30
C LEU A 73 0.92 0.12 14.05
N LEU A 74 0.36 -0.92 13.42
CA LEU A 74 0.27 -2.25 14.02
C LEU A 74 1.65 -2.86 14.27
N TRP A 75 2.60 -2.71 13.34
CA TRP A 75 3.97 -3.17 13.54
C TRP A 75 4.68 -2.43 14.67
N ILE A 76 4.46 -1.12 14.80
CA ILE A 76 4.97 -0.33 15.94
C ILE A 76 4.36 -0.86 17.24
N LEU A 77 3.06 -1.14 17.28
CA LEU A 77 2.42 -1.70 18.47
C LEU A 77 2.92 -3.11 18.83
N VAL A 78 3.35 -3.90 17.85
CA VAL A 78 3.92 -5.24 18.10
C VAL A 78 5.34 -5.18 18.67
N TYR A 79 6.16 -4.23 18.21
CA TYR A 79 7.59 -4.21 18.53
C TYR A 79 8.05 -3.09 19.46
N ALA A 80 7.29 -2.01 19.60
CA ALA A 80 7.59 -0.88 20.47
C ALA A 80 6.74 -0.87 21.76
N ALA A 81 5.90 -1.89 21.97
CA ALA A 81 5.16 -2.14 23.21
C ALA A 81 5.97 -2.99 24.20
#